data_AF-A0AAV3XH33-F1
#
_entry.id   AF-A0AAV3XH33-F1
#
_cell.length_a   1.000
_cell.length_b   1.000
_cell.length_c   1.000
_cell.angle_alpha   90.00
_cell.angle_beta   90.00
_cell.angle_gamma   90.00
#
_symmetry.space_group_name_H-M   'P 1'
#
loop_
_entity.id
_entity.type
_entity.pdbx_description
1 polymer ?
#
loop_
_entity_poly.entity_id
_entity_poly.type
_entity_poly.pdbx_seq_one_letter_code
_entity_poly.pdbx_strand_id
1 'polypeptide(L)'
;MIETPPVDLQLSTCVMPAQLKRFQLEAAASDNDALWNLPGYEVVPPILDPGVFQFQDGSIRMGQISRAIADPHAKVDPTQSEADMRAQIGKLLPTVANKPGTWHHCLVAFSYNRLPVVSKIPGVEGLYLFSGFTNPLVFVPPLAQRFANWAARQQDPIIAQLSPIVANC
;
A
#
# COMPACT_ATOMS: atom_id res chain seq x y z
N MET A 1 6.64 8.23 1.97
CA MET A 1 7.89 7.51 2.33
C MET A 1 9.07 8.42 2.02
N ILE A 2 10.16 8.33 2.77
CA ILE A 2 11.36 9.16 2.54
C ILE A 2 12.45 8.29 1.92
N GLU A 3 13.09 8.81 0.89
CA GLU A 3 14.20 8.21 0.16
C GLU A 3 15.48 9.01 0.38
N THR A 4 16.57 8.38 0.82
CA THR A 4 17.88 9.03 0.91
C THR A 4 18.72 8.73 -0.33
N PRO A 5 19.69 9.60 -0.71
CA PRO A 5 20.84 9.14 -1.48
C PRO A 5 21.63 8.07 -0.70
N PRO A 6 22.63 7.41 -1.31
CA PRO A 6 23.57 6.59 -0.57
C PRO A 6 24.17 7.33 0.64
N VAL A 7 24.21 6.67 1.79
CA VAL A 7 24.74 7.25 3.03
C VAL A 7 25.92 6.44 3.55
N ASP A 8 26.86 7.13 4.20
CA ASP A 8 27.93 6.50 4.98
C ASP A 8 27.39 6.00 6.33
N LEU A 9 26.55 4.98 6.25
CA LEU A 9 25.93 4.25 7.35
C LEU A 9 25.52 2.89 6.80
N GLN A 10 25.88 1.80 7.47
CA GLN A 10 25.44 0.46 7.10
C GLN A 10 24.49 -0.11 8.15
N LEU A 11 23.26 -0.42 7.76
CA LEU A 11 22.31 -1.12 8.61
C LEU A 11 22.65 -2.61 8.62
N SER A 12 22.74 -3.20 9.81
CA SER A 12 22.95 -4.65 9.96
C SER A 12 21.70 -5.47 9.67
N THR A 13 20.52 -4.83 9.70
CA THR A 13 19.23 -5.49 9.50
C THR A 13 18.17 -4.52 8.99
N CYS A 14 17.08 -5.08 8.46
CA CYS A 14 15.86 -4.35 8.16
C CYS A 14 15.08 -4.09 9.46
N VAL A 15 14.54 -2.89 9.62
CA VAL A 15 13.62 -2.55 10.71
C VAL A 15 12.22 -2.46 10.13
N MET A 16 11.32 -3.32 10.60
CA MET A 16 9.90 -3.27 10.23
C MET A 16 9.03 -3.34 11.49
N PRO A 17 7.87 -2.68 11.51
CA PRO A 17 6.92 -2.86 12.60
C PRO A 17 6.42 -4.30 12.62
N ALA A 18 6.41 -4.91 13.80
CA ALA A 18 5.88 -6.28 13.98
C ALA A 18 4.37 -6.36 13.68
N GLN A 19 3.65 -5.26 13.89
CA GLN A 19 2.22 -5.13 13.58
C GLN A 19 2.04 -3.98 12.59
N LEU A 20 1.78 -4.33 11.34
CA LEU A 20 1.45 -3.35 10.30
C LEU A 20 0.04 -2.81 10.54
N LYS A 21 -0.08 -1.49 10.67
CA LYS A 21 -1.38 -0.84 10.88
C LYS A 21 -2.19 -0.76 9.59
N ARG A 22 -1.54 -0.92 8.44
CA ARG A 22 -2.15 -0.78 7.12
C ARG A 22 -3.38 -1.63 6.88
N PHE A 23 -3.34 -2.91 7.25
CA PHE A 23 -4.50 -3.79 7.09
C PHE A 23 -5.71 -3.35 7.92
N GLN A 24 -5.47 -2.73 9.07
CA GLN A 24 -6.54 -2.20 9.92
C GLN A 24 -7.13 -0.91 9.32
N LEU A 25 -6.28 -0.03 8.81
CA LEU A 25 -6.71 1.18 8.08
C LEU A 25 -7.59 0.80 6.88
N GLU A 26 -7.13 -0.09 6.03
CA GLU A 26 -7.87 -0.48 4.82
C GLU A 26 -9.21 -1.14 5.17
N ALA A 27 -9.26 -1.98 6.20
CA ALA A 27 -10.51 -2.57 6.67
C ALA A 27 -11.48 -1.51 7.20
N ALA A 28 -11.02 -0.64 8.09
CA ALA A 28 -11.86 0.41 8.67
C ALA A 28 -12.34 1.42 7.62
N ALA A 29 -11.52 1.70 6.61
CA ALA A 29 -11.89 2.56 5.50
C ALA A 29 -12.99 1.95 4.63
N SER A 30 -13.20 0.64 4.68
CA SER A 30 -14.26 -0.07 3.94
C SER A 30 -15.51 -0.36 4.77
N ASP A 31 -15.58 0.08 6.02
CA ASP A 31 -16.75 -0.14 6.88
C ASP A 31 -17.94 0.76 6.50
N ASN A 32 -17.69 1.92 5.89
CA ASN A 32 -18.74 2.87 5.50
C ASN A 32 -18.46 3.55 4.15
N ASP A 33 -18.99 2.96 3.09
CA ASP A 33 -18.86 3.46 1.71
C ASP A 33 -19.42 4.88 1.51
N ALA A 34 -20.36 5.33 2.35
CA ALA A 34 -20.95 6.66 2.20
C ALA A 34 -19.92 7.78 2.42
N LEU A 35 -18.89 7.55 3.25
CA LEU A 35 -17.84 8.52 3.52
C LEU A 35 -16.95 8.78 2.30
N TRP A 36 -16.82 7.79 1.41
CA TRP A 36 -16.09 7.96 0.15
C TRP A 36 -16.78 8.89 -0.85
N ASN A 37 -18.07 9.19 -0.64
CA ASN A 37 -18.82 10.14 -1.45
C ASN A 37 -18.72 11.59 -0.93
N LEU A 38 -17.91 11.85 0.11
CA LEU A 38 -17.68 13.18 0.67
C LEU A 38 -16.30 13.67 0.22
N PRO A 39 -16.20 14.50 -0.84
CA PRO A 39 -14.90 14.85 -1.42
C PRO A 39 -13.94 15.47 -0.40
N GLY A 40 -12.72 14.95 -0.36
CA GLY A 40 -11.67 15.41 0.55
C GLY A 40 -11.83 14.96 2.01
N TYR A 41 -12.85 14.17 2.33
CA TYR A 41 -13.03 13.62 3.67
C TYR A 41 -11.97 12.56 3.96
N GLU A 42 -11.32 12.65 5.13
CA GLU A 42 -10.42 11.61 5.63
C GLU A 42 -11.27 10.51 6.29
N VAL A 43 -11.50 9.43 5.54
CA VAL A 43 -12.44 8.34 5.86
C VAL A 43 -12.10 7.67 7.19
N VAL A 44 -10.81 7.52 7.47
CA VAL A 44 -10.28 7.04 8.74
C VAL A 44 -8.98 7.78 9.07
N PRO A 45 -8.63 7.93 10.37
CA PRO A 45 -7.39 8.58 10.77
C PRO A 45 -6.16 7.94 10.12
N PRO A 46 -5.14 8.74 9.78
CA PRO A 46 -3.96 8.24 9.12
C PRO A 46 -3.13 7.37 10.05
N ILE A 47 -2.44 6.41 9.47
CA ILE A 47 -1.51 5.53 10.20
C ILE A 47 -0.08 5.86 9.84
N LEU A 48 0.83 5.51 10.75
CA LEU A 48 2.26 5.58 10.54
C LEU A 48 2.89 4.24 10.95
N ASP A 49 3.55 3.63 9.99
CA ASP A 49 4.33 2.40 10.14
C ASP A 49 5.83 2.75 10.05
N PRO A 50 6.56 2.82 11.18
CA PRO A 50 7.97 3.20 11.17
C PRO A 50 8.85 2.01 10.75
N GLY A 51 9.13 1.91 9.46
CA GLY A 51 10.07 0.95 8.89
C GLY A 51 11.31 1.64 8.31
N VAL A 52 12.43 0.92 8.23
CA VAL A 52 13.66 1.37 7.58
C VAL A 52 14.31 0.18 6.87
N PHE A 53 14.62 0.37 5.59
CA PHE A 53 15.32 -0.59 4.75
C PHE A 53 16.45 0.10 3.99
N GLN A 54 17.61 -0.56 3.90
CA GLN A 54 18.74 -0.08 3.11
C GLN A 54 19.00 -1.00 1.92
N PHE A 55 19.12 -0.40 0.74
CA PHE A 55 19.51 -1.09 -0.48
C PHE A 55 21.02 -1.32 -0.54
N GLN A 56 21.45 -2.23 -1.42
CA GLN A 56 22.88 -2.55 -1.61
C GLN A 56 23.71 -1.36 -2.09
N ASP A 57 23.08 -0.38 -2.74
CA ASP A 57 23.72 0.86 -3.17
C ASP A 57 23.92 1.87 -2.01
N GLY A 58 23.50 1.51 -0.79
CA GLY A 58 23.61 2.34 0.40
C GLY A 58 22.44 3.32 0.59
N SER A 59 21.51 3.42 -0.35
CA SER A 59 20.32 4.27 -0.23
C SER A 59 19.32 3.68 0.78
N ILE A 60 18.62 4.53 1.52
CA ILE A 60 17.67 4.12 2.55
C ILE A 60 16.25 4.51 2.14
N ARG A 61 15.28 3.64 2.44
CA ARG A 61 13.84 3.95 2.43
C ARG A 61 13.29 3.87 3.84
N MET A 62 12.51 4.87 4.22
CA MET A 62 12.01 4.95 5.60
C MET A 62 10.55 5.45 5.70
N GLY A 63 9.87 4.90 6.71
CA GLY A 63 8.46 5.08 7.03
C GLY A 63 7.53 4.17 6.23
N GLN A 64 6.23 4.29 6.47
CA GLN A 64 5.33 5.04 5.60
C GLN A 64 4.17 5.63 6.42
N ILE A 65 3.57 6.70 5.92
CA ILE A 65 2.26 7.17 6.36
C ILE A 65 1.24 6.76 5.30
N SER A 66 0.11 6.20 5.74
CA SER A 66 -1.01 5.88 4.86
C SER A 66 -2.24 6.69 5.25
N ARG A 67 -2.97 7.18 4.25
CA ARG A 67 -4.18 7.98 4.42
C ARG A 67 -5.28 7.41 3.53
N ALA A 68 -6.52 7.45 4.00
CA ALA A 68 -7.71 7.11 3.22
C ALA A 68 -8.52 8.39 3.05
N ILE A 69 -8.30 9.10 1.95
CA ILE A 69 -8.97 10.37 1.66
C ILE A 69 -9.89 10.14 0.47
N ALA A 70 -11.14 10.58 0.58
CA ALA A 70 -12.16 10.55 -0.45
C ALA A 70 -11.89 11.59 -1.57
N ASP A 71 -10.63 11.71 -1.99
CA ASP A 71 -10.17 12.52 -3.11
C ASP A 71 -8.77 12.01 -3.52
N PRO A 72 -8.60 11.39 -4.70
CA PRO A 72 -7.29 10.91 -5.16
C PRO A 72 -6.32 12.05 -5.50
N HIS A 73 -6.78 13.29 -5.51
CA HIS A 73 -5.97 14.48 -5.76
C HIS A 73 -5.82 15.37 -4.51
N ALA A 74 -6.20 14.86 -3.35
CA ALA A 74 -6.07 15.56 -2.08
C ALA A 74 -4.62 16.02 -1.87
N LYS A 75 -4.47 17.30 -1.51
CA LYS A 75 -3.16 17.86 -1.17
C LYS A 75 -2.80 17.47 0.25
N VAL A 76 -1.75 16.67 0.39
CA VAL A 76 -1.16 16.31 1.67
C VAL A 76 0.04 17.22 1.93
N ASP A 77 0.20 17.68 3.18
CA ASP A 77 1.37 18.46 3.59
C ASP A 77 2.63 17.56 3.58
N PRO A 78 3.59 17.80 2.66
CA PRO A 78 4.81 17.00 2.59
C PRO A 78 5.72 17.25 3.80
N THR A 79 5.79 18.49 4.29
CA THR A 79 6.66 18.89 5.41
C THR A 79 6.22 18.23 6.70
N GLN A 80 4.91 18.29 7.00
CA GLN A 80 4.36 17.64 8.19
C GLN A 80 4.50 16.12 8.09
N SER A 81 4.18 15.55 6.92
CA SER A 81 4.28 14.10 6.71
C SER A 81 5.72 13.58 6.87
N GLU A 82 6.70 14.34 6.38
CA GLU A 82 8.11 14.04 6.57
C GLU A 82 8.53 14.16 8.04
N ALA A 83 8.14 15.25 8.72
CA ALA A 83 8.45 15.47 10.13
C ALA A 83 7.89 14.33 11.02
N ASP A 84 6.64 13.93 10.80
CA ASP A 84 6.01 12.83 11.55
C ASP A 84 6.74 11.50 11.35
N MET A 85 7.10 11.16 10.10
CA MET A 85 7.87 9.96 9.80
C MET A 85 9.23 10.00 10.51
N ARG A 86 9.99 11.08 10.36
CA ARG A 86 11.31 11.24 10.99
C ARG A 86 11.22 11.15 12.51
N ALA A 87 10.20 11.74 13.13
CA ALA A 87 10.00 11.68 14.57
C ALA A 87 9.77 10.25 15.08
N GLN A 88 9.00 9.43 14.37
CA GLN A 88 8.77 8.03 14.78
C GLN A 88 9.97 7.13 14.47
N ILE A 89 10.60 7.32 13.30
CA ILE A 89 11.82 6.59 12.94
C ILE A 89 12.94 6.91 13.93
N GLY A 90 13.07 8.17 14.36
CA GLY A 90 14.10 8.61 15.30
C GLY A 90 14.01 7.96 16.67
N LYS A 91 12.83 7.47 17.07
CA LYS A 91 12.68 6.65 18.29
C LYS A 91 13.30 5.26 18.17
N LEU A 92 13.39 4.74 16.95
CA LEU A 92 13.94 3.41 16.65
C LEU A 92 15.40 3.47 16.21
N LEU A 93 15.71 4.40 15.30
CA LEU A 93 17.02 4.59 14.68
C LEU A 93 17.36 6.09 14.60
N PRO A 94 17.84 6.69 15.72
CA PRO A 94 18.17 8.12 15.76
C PRO A 94 19.16 8.57 14.68
N THR A 95 20.11 7.70 14.32
CA THR A 95 21.16 7.97 13.32
C THR A 95 20.64 8.03 11.88
N VAL A 96 19.47 7.43 11.60
CA VAL A 96 18.82 7.44 10.28
C VAL A 96 17.88 8.64 10.13
N ALA A 97 17.18 9.01 11.21
CA ALA A 97 16.10 10.00 11.16
C ALA A 97 16.50 11.38 10.62
N ASN A 98 17.76 11.76 10.78
CA ASN A 98 18.28 13.06 10.34
C ASN A 98 19.02 13.00 8.99
N LYS A 99 19.04 11.84 8.32
CA LYS A 99 19.69 11.73 7.00
C LYS A 99 18.89 12.50 5.94
N PRO A 100 19.56 13.26 5.06
CA PRO A 100 18.87 13.99 4.00
C PRO A 100 18.12 13.01 3.10
N GLY A 101 16.97 13.42 2.60
CA GLY A 101 16.17 12.60 1.71
C GLY A 101 15.04 13.36 1.05
N THR A 102 14.42 12.72 0.07
CA THR A 102 13.27 13.22 -0.67
C THR A 102 12.02 12.49 -0.19
N TRP A 103 10.98 13.26 0.10
CA TRP A 103 9.67 12.71 0.40
C TRP A 103 8.93 12.34 -0.88
N HIS A 104 8.41 11.10 -0.91
CA HIS A 104 7.58 10.57 -1.98
C HIS A 104 6.20 10.17 -1.46
N HIS A 105 5.20 10.38 -2.30
CA HIS A 105 3.85 9.86 -2.12
C HIS A 105 3.34 9.25 -3.43
N CYS A 106 2.38 8.35 -3.31
CA CYS A 106 1.69 7.74 -4.44
C CYS A 106 0.29 7.30 -4.00
N LEU A 107 -0.59 7.10 -4.97
CA LEU A 107 -1.87 6.47 -4.74
C LEU A 107 -1.68 4.95 -4.62
N VAL A 108 -2.46 4.33 -3.75
CA VAL A 108 -2.49 2.88 -3.65
C VAL A 108 -3.93 2.39 -3.72
N ALA A 109 -4.16 1.39 -4.56
CA ALA A 109 -5.44 0.71 -4.66
C ALA A 109 -5.49 -0.45 -3.65
N PHE A 110 -6.55 -0.50 -2.84
CA PHE A 110 -6.89 -1.61 -1.96
C PHE A 110 -8.35 -1.98 -2.15
N SER A 111 -8.82 -3.04 -1.49
CA SER A 111 -10.18 -3.55 -1.58
C SER A 111 -10.81 -3.76 -0.21
N TYR A 112 -12.14 -3.92 -0.19
CA TYR A 112 -12.94 -4.03 1.03
C TYR A 112 -12.64 -5.27 1.88
N ASN A 113 -12.24 -6.38 1.26
CA ASN A 113 -12.03 -7.67 1.94
C ASN A 113 -10.54 -8.03 2.12
N ARG A 114 -9.64 -7.07 1.92
CA ARG A 114 -8.18 -7.23 2.04
C ARG A 114 -7.58 -8.23 1.03
N LEU A 115 -8.31 -8.58 -0.02
CA LEU A 115 -7.84 -9.42 -1.11
C LEU A 115 -7.78 -8.61 -2.42
N PRO A 116 -6.77 -8.80 -3.26
CA PRO A 116 -6.77 -8.15 -4.57
C PRO A 116 -7.98 -8.59 -5.38
N VAL A 117 -8.43 -7.70 -6.26
CA VAL A 117 -9.54 -7.98 -7.17
C VAL A 117 -8.98 -8.40 -8.51
N VAL A 118 -9.21 -9.67 -8.85
CA VAL A 118 -8.77 -10.28 -10.12
C VAL A 118 -9.94 -10.98 -10.77
N SER A 119 -10.51 -10.38 -11.82
CA SER A 119 -11.72 -10.90 -12.45
C SER A 119 -11.97 -10.34 -13.85
N LYS A 120 -12.95 -10.92 -14.55
CA LYS A 120 -13.59 -10.25 -15.69
C LYS A 120 -14.48 -9.12 -15.19
N ILE A 121 -14.66 -8.10 -16.02
CA ILE A 121 -15.69 -7.09 -15.79
C ILE A 121 -17.00 -7.59 -16.41
N PRO A 122 -18.09 -7.77 -15.64
CA PRO A 122 -19.36 -8.23 -16.19
C PRO A 122 -19.88 -7.33 -17.30
N GLY A 123 -20.44 -7.93 -18.35
CA GLY A 123 -21.03 -7.21 -19.48
C GLY A 123 -20.01 -6.64 -20.47
N VAL A 124 -18.71 -6.81 -20.25
CA VAL A 124 -17.66 -6.33 -21.16
C VAL A 124 -16.72 -7.47 -21.56
N GLU A 125 -16.80 -7.89 -22.82
CA GLU A 125 -15.93 -8.95 -23.34
C GLU A 125 -14.47 -8.49 -23.41
N GLY A 126 -13.54 -9.37 -23.03
CA GLY A 126 -12.10 -9.12 -23.10
C GLY A 126 -11.54 -8.14 -22.06
N LEU A 127 -12.38 -7.56 -21.18
CA LEU A 127 -11.94 -6.64 -20.14
C LEU A 127 -11.79 -7.35 -18.78
N TYR A 128 -10.66 -7.10 -18.13
CA TYR A 128 -10.27 -7.72 -16.87
C TYR A 128 -9.81 -6.66 -15.87
N LEU A 129 -10.10 -6.90 -14.60
CA LEU A 129 -9.58 -6.15 -13.47
C LEU A 129 -8.44 -6.94 -12.82
N PHE A 130 -7.34 -6.26 -12.53
CA PHE A 130 -6.19 -6.80 -11.80
C PHE A 130 -5.64 -5.67 -10.91
N SER A 131 -6.27 -5.46 -9.74
CA SER A 131 -6.03 -4.29 -8.89
C SER A 131 -6.31 -4.59 -7.40
N GLY A 132 -6.27 -3.57 -6.54
CA GLY A 132 -6.60 -3.68 -5.12
C GLY A 132 -5.53 -4.35 -4.28
N PHE A 133 -4.26 -4.24 -4.68
CA PHE A 133 -3.13 -4.87 -3.99
C PHE A 133 -2.62 -4.02 -2.82
N THR A 134 -2.88 -4.44 -1.59
CA THR A 134 -2.26 -3.89 -0.37
C THR A 134 -0.73 -4.08 -0.37
N ASN A 135 -0.26 -5.27 -0.75
CA ASN A 135 1.16 -5.66 -0.82
C ASN A 135 1.52 -6.15 -2.22
N PRO A 136 1.64 -5.25 -3.20
CA PRO A 136 1.81 -5.63 -4.60
C PRO A 136 3.07 -6.47 -4.84
N LEU A 137 4.18 -6.18 -4.15
CA LEU A 137 5.42 -6.93 -4.32
C LEU A 137 5.32 -8.40 -3.90
N VAL A 138 4.39 -8.73 -2.99
CA VAL A 138 4.15 -10.12 -2.55
C VAL A 138 3.18 -10.82 -3.48
N PHE A 139 2.12 -10.13 -3.92
CA PHE A 139 0.99 -10.76 -4.57
C PHE A 139 1.01 -10.67 -6.10
N VAL A 140 1.55 -9.59 -6.68
CA VAL A 140 1.54 -9.39 -8.14
C VAL A 140 2.34 -10.47 -8.88
N PRO A 141 3.59 -10.81 -8.51
CA PRO A 141 4.35 -11.80 -9.27
C PRO A 141 3.66 -13.18 -9.37
N PRO A 142 3.21 -13.82 -8.27
CA PRO A 142 2.53 -15.11 -8.38
C PRO A 142 1.13 -15.00 -9.00
N LEU A 143 0.38 -13.92 -8.75
CA LEU A 143 -0.97 -13.77 -9.31
C LEU A 143 -0.98 -13.39 -10.77
N ALA A 144 0.03 -12.69 -11.29
CA ALA A 144 0.12 -12.34 -12.70
C ALA A 144 0.18 -13.61 -13.58
N GLN A 145 0.99 -14.60 -13.18
CA GLN A 145 1.07 -15.88 -13.89
C GLN A 145 -0.25 -16.65 -13.85
N ARG A 146 -0.89 -16.70 -12.67
CA ARG A 146 -2.19 -17.36 -12.48
C ARG A 146 -3.29 -16.69 -13.30
N PHE A 147 -3.32 -15.37 -13.28
CA PHE A 147 -4.24 -14.56 -14.07
C PHE A 147 -4.07 -14.82 -15.57
N ALA A 148 -2.84 -14.83 -16.08
CA ALA A 148 -2.57 -15.10 -17.50
C ALA A 148 -3.07 -16.49 -17.93
N ASN A 149 -2.79 -17.52 -17.11
CA ASN A 149 -3.26 -18.88 -17.35
C ASN A 149 -4.80 -18.96 -17.36
N TRP A 150 -5.45 -18.34 -16.36
CA TRP A 150 -6.90 -18.30 -16.26
C TRP A 150 -7.56 -17.53 -17.41
N ALA A 151 -7.00 -16.39 -17.82
CA ALA A 151 -7.46 -15.62 -18.97
C ALA A 151 -7.35 -16.41 -20.27
N ALA A 152 -6.37 -17.32 -20.37
CA ALA A 152 -6.22 -18.29 -21.46
C ALA A 152 -7.14 -19.53 -21.35
N ARG A 153 -8.21 -19.45 -20.52
CA ARG A 153 -9.22 -20.49 -20.30
C ARG A 153 -8.75 -21.72 -19.53
N GLN A 154 -7.65 -21.62 -18.79
CA GLN A 154 -7.29 -22.63 -17.81
C GLN A 154 -8.12 -22.43 -16.53
N GLN A 155 -8.43 -23.51 -15.83
CA GLN A 155 -9.08 -23.39 -14.52
C GLN A 155 -8.05 -22.98 -13.47
N ASP A 156 -8.37 -21.95 -12.69
CA ASP A 156 -7.59 -21.57 -11.50
C ASP A 156 -8.56 -21.30 -10.33
N PRO A 157 -8.57 -22.16 -9.29
CA PRO A 157 -9.50 -22.02 -8.17
C PRO A 157 -9.19 -20.82 -7.26
N ILE A 158 -7.99 -20.23 -7.36
CA ILE A 158 -7.65 -19.01 -6.60
C ILE A 158 -8.31 -17.80 -7.26
N ILE A 159 -8.26 -17.69 -8.59
CA ILE A 159 -8.85 -16.55 -9.31
C ILE A 159 -10.36 -16.44 -9.05
N ALA A 160 -11.07 -17.57 -8.93
CA ALA A 160 -12.49 -17.59 -8.58
C ALA A 160 -12.80 -16.91 -7.23
N GLN A 161 -11.87 -16.97 -6.26
CA GLN A 161 -12.02 -16.37 -4.94
C GLN A 161 -11.65 -14.88 -4.90
N LEU A 162 -10.98 -14.38 -5.95
CA LEU A 162 -10.56 -12.97 -6.08
C LEU A 162 -11.53 -12.14 -6.92
N SER A 163 -12.65 -12.74 -7.32
CA SER A 163 -13.73 -12.02 -7.98
C SER A 163 -14.47 -11.15 -6.97
N PRO A 164 -14.73 -9.86 -7.27
CA PRO A 164 -15.49 -8.98 -6.37
C PRO A 164 -16.95 -9.43 -6.23
N ILE A 165 -17.41 -10.25 -7.18
CA ILE A 165 -18.68 -10.95 -7.14
C ILE A 165 -18.41 -12.27 -6.43
N VAL A 166 -18.36 -12.25 -5.10
CA VAL A 166 -18.72 -13.45 -4.35
C VAL A 166 -20.19 -13.68 -4.71
N ALA A 167 -20.45 -14.76 -5.43
CA ALA A 167 -21.81 -15.17 -5.73
C ALA A 167 -22.54 -15.38 -4.40
N ASN A 168 -23.32 -14.39 -3.98
CA ASN A 168 -24.38 -14.61 -3.02
C ASN A 168 -25.41 -15.50 -3.76
N CYS A 169 -25.27 -16.81 -3.56
CA CYS A 169 -26.34 -17.78 -3.76
C CYS A 169 -27.46 -17.52 -2.76
#